data_AF-A0AAD6KBH5-F1
#
_entry.id   AF-A0AAD6KBH5-F1
#
_cell.length_a   1.000
_cell.length_b   1.000
_cell.length_c   1.000
_cell.angle_alpha   90.00
_cell.angle_beta   90.00
_cell.angle_gamma   90.00
#
_symmetry.space_group_name_H-M   'P 1'
#
loop_
_entity.id
_entity.type
_entity.pdbx_description
1 polymer ?
#
loop_
_entity_poly.entity_id
_entity_poly.type
_entity_poly.pdbx_seq_one_letter_code
_entity_poly.pdbx_strand_id
1 'polypeptide(L)'
;MGQVIERRDLHPMNINMLSQPPLEKKLDGGEYAMLIKEIAQKNRELRHMRGEDLQGLDLEELHTLEKLIEGSLRRLVEEKVWAVFSDRLILYIYGGQLEKDNQRLKQQEMSLLAGQGHLLEPGKSSDSLGTNISSMGSVDLHQDHDNSCAFLTLGLPFPD
;
A
#
# COMPACT_ATOMS: atom_id res chain seq x y z
N MET A 1 32.32 -0.46 74.31
CA MET A 1 31.57 -0.97 73.13
C MET A 1 31.21 0.21 72.25
N GLY A 2 32.17 0.72 71.48
CA GLY A 2 32.00 1.88 70.61
C GLY A 2 31.83 1.41 69.18
N GLN A 3 30.66 1.66 68.59
CA GLN A 3 30.43 1.44 67.17
C GLN A 3 31.02 2.64 66.41
N VAL A 4 32.20 2.43 65.81
CA VAL A 4 32.83 3.40 64.92
C VAL A 4 32.18 3.21 63.55
N ILE A 5 31.40 4.20 63.11
CA ILE A 5 30.92 4.25 61.73
C ILE A 5 32.10 4.70 60.88
N GLU A 6 32.69 3.75 60.17
CA GLU A 6 33.74 3.96 59.17
C GLU A 6 33.23 4.89 58.07
N ARG A 7 33.94 5.99 57.81
CA ARG A 7 33.63 6.89 56.69
C ARG A 7 33.98 6.16 55.40
N ARG A 8 32.98 5.87 54.55
CA ARG A 8 33.24 5.59 53.14
C ARG A 8 33.71 6.89 52.50
N ASP A 9 34.98 6.93 52.11
CA ASP A 9 35.49 7.96 51.22
C ASP A 9 34.63 7.95 49.95
N LEU A 10 33.87 9.01 49.73
CA LEU A 10 33.28 9.29 48.43
C LEU A 10 34.46 9.48 47.48
N HIS A 11 34.73 8.44 46.69
CA HIS A 11 35.68 8.48 45.59
C HIS A 11 35.38 9.77 44.80
N PRO A 12 36.35 10.68 44.61
CA PRO A 12 36.11 11.87 43.83
C PRO A 12 35.66 11.39 42.46
N MET A 13 34.42 11.70 42.11
CA MET A 13 33.85 11.43 40.80
C MET A 13 34.80 12.10 39.81
N ASN A 14 35.62 11.26 39.17
CA ASN A 14 36.60 11.69 38.20
C ASN A 14 35.78 12.11 36.96
N ILE A 15 35.37 13.38 36.94
CA ILE A 15 34.68 14.02 35.82
C ILE A 15 35.53 13.95 34.54
N ASN A 16 36.81 13.59 34.65
CA ASN A 16 37.72 13.30 33.54
C ASN A 16 37.67 11.84 33.02
N MET A 17 36.79 10.95 33.53
CA MET A 17 36.56 9.62 32.91
C MET A 17 35.41 9.60 31.88
N LEU A 18 34.71 10.71 31.66
CA LEU A 18 33.69 10.80 30.60
C LEU A 18 34.28 11.11 29.21
N SER A 19 35.59 11.37 29.11
CA SER A 19 36.29 11.46 27.82
C SER A 19 36.84 10.13 27.34
N GLN A 20 36.69 9.05 28.12
CA GLN A 20 36.95 7.71 27.65
C GLN A 20 35.66 7.15 27.06
N PRO A 21 35.68 6.67 25.81
CA PRO A 21 34.54 5.95 25.25
C PRO A 21 34.14 4.86 26.24
N PRO A 22 32.84 4.73 26.59
CA PRO A 22 32.38 3.69 27.50
C PRO A 22 32.75 2.35 26.88
N LEU A 23 33.75 1.70 27.47
CA LEU A 23 34.35 0.41 27.10
C LEU A 23 33.61 -0.27 25.94
N GLU A 24 33.83 0.24 24.72
CA GLU A 24 33.73 -0.59 23.54
C GLU A 24 34.62 -1.75 23.93
N LYS A 25 34.03 -2.93 24.06
CA LYS A 25 34.76 -4.18 24.10
C LYS A 25 35.71 -4.06 22.92
N LYS A 26 36.95 -3.62 23.18
CA LYS A 26 37.93 -3.27 22.15
C LYS A 26 38.03 -4.56 21.37
N LEU A 27 37.37 -4.62 20.21
CA LEU A 27 37.59 -5.71 19.29
C LEU A 27 39.10 -5.75 19.20
N ASP A 28 39.67 -6.92 19.46
CA ASP A 28 41.10 -7.09 19.30
C ASP A 28 41.44 -6.53 17.90
N GLY A 29 42.52 -5.78 17.75
CA GLY A 29 42.80 -5.08 16.49
C GLY A 29 42.75 -6.02 15.27
N GLY A 30 43.02 -7.31 15.51
CA GLY A 30 42.80 -8.40 14.56
C GLY A 30 41.34 -8.70 14.22
N GLU A 31 40.42 -8.76 15.19
CA GLU A 31 38.98 -8.98 14.95
C GLU A 31 38.37 -7.86 14.10
N TYR A 32 38.73 -6.60 14.41
CA TYR A 32 38.24 -5.45 13.65
C TYR A 32 38.78 -5.44 12.21
N ALA A 33 40.07 -5.75 12.03
CA ALA A 33 40.68 -5.87 10.71
C ALA A 33 40.05 -7.01 9.88
N MET A 34 39.72 -8.13 10.52
CA MET A 34 38.99 -9.23 9.88
C MET A 34 37.61 -8.80 9.41
N LEU A 35 36.86 -8.09 10.26
CA LEU A 35 35.52 -7.62 9.92
C LEU A 35 35.54 -6.64 8.74
N ILE A 36 36.49 -5.71 8.70
CA ILE A 36 36.67 -4.79 7.56
C ILE A 36 36.92 -5.59 6.27
N LYS A 37 37.78 -6.61 6.33
CA LYS A 37 38.10 -7.45 5.18
C LYS A 37 36.86 -8.22 4.69
N GLU A 38 36.05 -8.75 5.61
CA GLU A 38 34.80 -9.43 5.26
C GLU A 38 33.81 -8.47 4.60
N ILE A 39 33.61 -7.28 5.15
CA ILE A 39 32.72 -6.26 4.57
C ILE A 39 33.18 -5.89 3.15
N ALA A 40 34.48 -5.66 2.96
CA ALA A 40 35.04 -5.37 1.64
C ALA A 40 34.81 -6.53 0.65
N GLN A 41 34.92 -7.77 1.13
CA GLN A 41 34.66 -8.96 0.32
C GLN A 41 33.18 -9.09 -0.05
N LYS A 42 32.25 -8.96 0.92
CA LYS A 42 30.80 -9.00 0.67
C LYS A 42 30.34 -7.88 -0.26
N ASN A 43 30.92 -6.69 -0.13
CA ASN A 43 30.63 -5.59 -1.06
C ASN A 43 31.08 -5.91 -2.49
N ARG A 44 32.24 -6.55 -2.68
CA ARG A 44 32.65 -7.02 -4.01
C ARG A 44 31.70 -8.07 -4.57
N GLU A 45 31.31 -9.06 -3.76
CA GLU A 45 30.33 -10.07 -4.16
C GLU A 45 28.98 -9.45 -4.57
N LEU A 46 28.50 -8.46 -3.82
CA LEU A 46 27.30 -7.71 -4.18
C LEU A 46 27.44 -6.98 -5.52
N ARG A 47 28.60 -6.37 -5.79
CA ARG A 47 28.87 -5.70 -7.06
C ARG A 47 28.90 -6.68 -8.22
N HIS A 48 29.52 -7.85 -8.06
CA HIS A 48 29.43 -8.93 -9.04
C HIS A 48 27.98 -9.33 -9.30
N MET A 49 27.17 -9.52 -8.25
CA MET A 49 25.74 -9.84 -8.42
C MET A 49 24.95 -8.74 -9.13
N ARG A 50 25.41 -7.48 -9.12
CA ARG A 50 24.83 -6.37 -9.90
C ARG A 50 25.36 -6.30 -11.34
N GLY A 51 26.30 -7.16 -11.72
CA GLY A 51 26.96 -7.13 -13.03
C GLY A 51 28.11 -6.14 -13.12
N GLU A 52 28.63 -5.67 -11.99
CA GLU A 52 29.80 -4.78 -11.91
C GLU A 52 31.06 -5.59 -11.62
N ASP A 53 32.24 -5.06 -11.99
CA ASP A 53 33.56 -5.65 -11.68
C ASP A 53 33.72 -7.13 -12.05
N LEU A 54 33.07 -7.56 -13.12
CA LEU A 54 33.18 -8.93 -13.62
C LEU A 54 34.56 -9.24 -14.21
N GLN A 55 35.41 -8.23 -14.43
CA GLN A 55 36.76 -8.44 -14.93
C GLN A 55 37.60 -9.16 -13.87
N GLY A 56 38.06 -10.37 -14.19
CA GLY A 56 38.86 -11.19 -13.30
C GLY A 56 38.13 -12.42 -12.76
N LEU A 57 36.82 -12.55 -13.01
CA LEU A 57 36.11 -13.81 -12.85
C LEU A 57 36.39 -14.73 -14.04
N ASP A 58 36.56 -16.01 -13.76
CA ASP A 58 36.60 -17.04 -14.81
C ASP A 58 35.18 -17.41 -15.30
N LEU A 59 35.13 -18.23 -16.35
CA LEU A 59 33.86 -18.60 -16.99
C LEU A 59 32.98 -19.47 -16.08
N GLU A 60 33.58 -20.27 -15.20
CA GLU A 60 32.85 -21.10 -14.24
C GLU A 60 32.26 -20.25 -13.12
N GLU A 61 33.04 -19.30 -12.59
CA GLU A 61 32.60 -18.30 -11.61
C GLU A 61 31.46 -17.44 -12.16
N LEU A 62 31.56 -16.97 -13.42
CA LEU A 62 30.47 -16.24 -14.07
C LEU A 62 29.20 -17.09 -14.20
N HIS A 63 29.34 -18.34 -14.62
CA HIS A 63 28.20 -19.25 -14.77
C HIS A 63 27.54 -19.61 -13.43
N THR A 64 28.32 -19.76 -12.35
CA THR A 64 27.76 -19.96 -11.01
C THR A 64 27.01 -18.73 -10.51
N LEU A 65 27.55 -17.54 -10.77
CA LEU A 65 26.91 -16.27 -10.47
C LEU A 65 25.57 -16.11 -11.22
N GLU A 66 25.55 -16.41 -12.52
CA GLU A 66 24.33 -16.40 -13.33
C GLU A 66 23.26 -17.33 -12.77
N LYS A 67 23.61 -18.58 -12.44
CA LYS A 67 22.66 -19.55 -11.85
C LYS A 67 22.09 -19.08 -10.51
N LEU A 68 22.93 -18.49 -9.66
CA LEU A 68 22.51 -17.96 -8.38
C LEU A 68 21.49 -16.83 -8.55
N ILE A 69 21.81 -15.87 -9.44
CA ILE A 69 20.95 -14.75 -9.76
C ILE A 69 19.63 -15.24 -10.36
N GLU A 70 19.68 -16.11 -11.37
CA GLU A 70 18.50 -16.66 -12.04
C GLU A 70 17.57 -17.37 -11.04
N GLY A 71 18.13 -18.23 -10.17
CA GLY A 71 17.36 -18.93 -9.15
C GLY A 71 16.74 -18.00 -8.10
N SER A 72 17.43 -16.91 -7.75
CA SER A 72 16.88 -15.89 -6.84
C SER A 72 15.76 -15.08 -7.49
N LEU A 73 15.95 -14.65 -8.75
CA LEU A 73 14.96 -13.90 -9.51
C LEU A 73 13.70 -14.71 -9.78
N ARG A 74 13.84 -15.99 -10.13
CA ARG A 74 12.72 -16.91 -10.33
C ARG A 74 11.80 -16.95 -9.10
N ARG A 75 12.38 -17.19 -7.91
CA ARG A 75 11.62 -17.21 -6.65
C ARG A 75 10.95 -15.87 -6.36
N LEU A 76 11.65 -14.76 -6.57
CA LEU A 76 11.10 -13.42 -6.36
C LEU A 76 9.92 -13.13 -7.29
N VAL A 77 10.01 -13.54 -8.57
CA VAL A 77 8.92 -13.40 -9.53
C VAL A 77 7.73 -14.26 -9.12
N GLU A 78 7.96 -15.52 -8.76
CA GLU A 78 6.90 -16.43 -8.29
C GLU A 78 6.15 -15.86 -7.08
N GLU A 79 6.88 -15.37 -6.08
CA GLU A 79 6.32 -14.75 -4.88
C GLU A 79 5.51 -13.48 -5.21
N LYS A 80 6.05 -12.62 -6.07
CA LYS A 80 5.38 -11.38 -6.48
C LYS A 80 4.11 -11.67 -7.29
N VAL A 81 4.14 -12.65 -8.19
CA VAL A 81 2.97 -13.09 -8.95
C VAL A 81 1.92 -13.63 -8.01
N TRP A 82 2.31 -14.45 -7.03
CA TRP A 82 1.38 -15.03 -6.08
C TRP A 82 0.73 -13.97 -5.18
N ALA A 83 1.49 -13.00 -4.69
CA ALA A 83 0.97 -11.89 -3.90
C ALA A 83 -0.09 -11.10 -4.67
N VAL A 84 0.23 -10.65 -5.88
CA VAL A 84 -0.70 -9.87 -6.73
C VAL A 84 -1.93 -10.68 -7.11
N PHE A 85 -1.77 -11.97 -7.40
CA PHE A 85 -2.89 -12.84 -7.71
C PHE A 85 -3.82 -13.01 -6.50
N SER A 86 -3.26 -13.23 -5.32
CA SER A 86 -4.01 -13.38 -4.07
C SER A 86 -4.83 -12.14 -3.75
N ASP A 87 -4.21 -10.96 -3.83
CA ASP A 87 -4.88 -9.68 -3.59
C ASP A 87 -6.04 -9.47 -4.58
N ARG A 88 -5.82 -9.77 -5.86
CA ARG A 88 -6.86 -9.69 -6.89
C ARG A 88 -8.01 -10.67 -6.61
N LEU A 89 -7.70 -11.90 -6.24
CA LEU A 89 -8.71 -12.92 -5.96
C LEU A 89 -9.60 -12.50 -4.79
N ILE A 90 -8.99 -11.99 -3.71
CA ILE A 90 -9.70 -11.45 -2.55
C ILE A 90 -10.63 -10.31 -2.97
N LEU A 91 -10.11 -9.32 -3.70
CA LEU A 91 -10.91 -8.20 -4.18
C LEU A 91 -12.08 -8.64 -5.09
N TYR A 92 -11.85 -9.61 -5.97
CA TYR A 92 -12.89 -10.15 -6.85
C TYR A 92 -14.02 -10.82 -6.04
N ILE A 93 -13.68 -11.63 -5.05
CA ILE A 93 -14.65 -12.30 -4.17
C ILE A 93 -15.49 -11.26 -3.39
N TYR A 94 -14.83 -10.29 -2.75
CA TYR A 94 -15.52 -9.24 -2.00
C TYR A 94 -16.37 -8.34 -2.90
N GLY A 95 -15.88 -8.00 -4.10
CA GLY A 95 -16.64 -7.22 -5.07
C GLY A 95 -17.93 -7.91 -5.49
N GLY A 96 -17.87 -9.22 -5.82
CA GLY A 96 -19.05 -10.00 -6.16
C GLY A 96 -20.03 -10.16 -5.00
N GLN A 97 -19.55 -10.27 -3.76
CA GLN A 97 -20.41 -10.28 -2.57
C GLN A 97 -21.12 -8.93 -2.38
N LEU A 98 -20.39 -7.83 -2.51
CA LEU A 98 -20.93 -6.48 -2.37
C LEU A 98 -21.98 -6.18 -3.46
N GLU A 99 -21.76 -6.65 -4.68
CA GLU A 99 -22.74 -6.51 -5.77
C GLU A 99 -24.06 -7.23 -5.46
N LYS A 100 -24.00 -8.46 -4.94
CA LYS A 100 -25.19 -9.21 -4.50
C LYS A 100 -25.92 -8.51 -3.35
N ASP A 101 -25.18 -8.02 -2.37
CA ASP A 101 -25.75 -7.31 -1.24
C ASP A 101 -26.41 -5.99 -1.68
N ASN A 102 -25.79 -5.27 -2.61
CA ASN A 102 -26.34 -4.06 -3.22
C ASN A 102 -27.64 -4.34 -4.00
N GLN A 103 -27.68 -5.42 -4.79
CA GLN A 103 -28.90 -5.84 -5.50
C GLN A 103 -30.03 -6.19 -4.53
N ARG A 104 -29.73 -6.91 -3.44
CA ARG A 104 -30.73 -7.24 -2.40
C ARG A 104 -31.28 -5.99 -1.72
N LEU A 105 -30.42 -5.04 -1.37
CA LEU A 105 -30.84 -3.78 -0.74
C LEU A 105 -31.72 -2.96 -1.68
N LYS A 106 -31.35 -2.84 -2.96
CA LYS A 106 -32.18 -2.16 -3.98
C LYS A 106 -33.57 -2.81 -4.10
N GLN A 107 -33.65 -4.14 -4.06
CA GLN A 107 -34.94 -4.84 -4.10
C GLN A 107 -35.79 -4.58 -2.85
N GLN A 108 -35.16 -4.54 -1.67
CA GLN A 108 -35.84 -4.18 -0.42
C GLN A 108 -36.35 -2.74 -0.45
N GLU A 109 -35.53 -1.80 -0.94
CA GLU A 109 -35.91 -0.39 -1.09
C GLU A 109 -37.12 -0.23 -2.02
N MET A 110 -37.09 -0.86 -3.20
CA MET A 110 -38.25 -0.86 -4.11
C MET A 110 -39.49 -1.48 -3.46
N SER A 111 -39.34 -2.54 -2.67
CA SER A 111 -40.46 -3.17 -1.97
C SER A 111 -41.04 -2.26 -0.89
N LEU A 112 -40.19 -1.53 -0.16
CA LEU A 112 -40.63 -0.55 0.85
C LEU A 112 -41.33 0.64 0.20
N LEU A 113 -40.79 1.19 -0.90
CA LEU A 113 -41.42 2.25 -1.69
C LEU A 113 -42.78 1.81 -2.25
N ALA A 114 -42.88 0.57 -2.76
CA ALA A 114 -44.14 0.01 -3.24
C ALA A 114 -45.16 -0.18 -2.09
N GLY A 115 -44.71 -0.61 -0.90
CA GLY A 115 -45.56 -0.70 0.29
C GLY A 115 -46.00 0.67 0.83
N GLN A 116 -45.17 1.70 0.68
CA GLN A 116 -45.48 3.07 1.09
C GLN A 116 -46.40 3.80 0.09
N GLY A 117 -46.32 3.46 -1.20
CA GLY A 117 -47.28 3.89 -2.22
C GLY A 117 -48.69 3.33 -2.00
N HIS A 118 -48.84 2.27 -1.21
CA HIS A 118 -50.16 1.74 -0.80
C HIS A 118 -50.73 2.46 0.44
N LEU A 119 -49.94 3.30 1.14
CA LEU A 119 -50.42 4.14 2.25
C LEU A 119 -50.81 5.57 1.79
N LEU A 120 -50.38 5.97 0.58
CA LEU A 120 -50.71 7.24 -0.06
C LEU A 120 -51.55 6.99 -1.33
N GLU A 121 -52.75 6.44 -1.09
CA GLU A 121 -53.98 6.35 -1.91
C GLU A 121 -53.99 6.84 -3.37
N PRO A 122 -54.74 6.12 -4.23
CA PRO A 122 -55.62 6.75 -5.21
C PRO A 122 -57.07 6.33 -4.97
N GLY A 123 -57.80 7.06 -4.12
CA GLY A 123 -59.12 6.59 -3.67
C GLY A 123 -60.09 7.57 -3.02
N LYS A 124 -60.34 8.73 -3.67
CA LYS A 124 -61.61 9.51 -3.62
C LYS A 124 -61.84 10.42 -2.41
N SER A 125 -61.56 11.72 -2.56
CA SER A 125 -62.46 12.79 -2.08
C SER A 125 -62.16 14.12 -2.78
N SER A 126 -63.23 14.87 -2.98
CA SER A 126 -63.48 15.92 -3.97
C SER A 126 -62.72 17.24 -3.81
N ASP A 127 -62.62 17.90 -4.96
CA ASP A 127 -62.69 19.35 -5.21
C ASP A 127 -61.79 20.28 -4.40
N SER A 128 -60.90 21.00 -5.09
CA SER A 128 -61.05 22.45 -5.25
C SER A 128 -59.73 23.14 -5.63
N LEU A 129 -59.86 23.98 -6.66
CA LEU A 129 -59.05 25.15 -7.03
C LEU A 129 -57.63 24.95 -7.57
N GLY A 130 -57.41 25.43 -8.81
CA GLY A 130 -56.10 25.94 -9.20
C GLY A 130 -55.65 25.64 -10.63
N THR A 131 -56.42 26.06 -11.61
CA THR A 131 -55.92 26.69 -12.86
C THR A 131 -54.86 25.94 -13.69
N ASN A 132 -55.37 25.11 -14.61
CA ASN A 132 -54.97 24.99 -16.02
C ASN A 132 -53.55 25.46 -16.44
N ILE A 133 -52.69 24.49 -16.74
CA ILE A 133 -51.74 24.60 -17.86
C ILE A 133 -52.11 23.55 -18.90
N SER A 134 -52.62 23.99 -20.04
CA SER A 134 -52.94 23.15 -21.19
C SER A 134 -51.81 23.18 -22.19
N SER A 135 -51.46 21.99 -22.72
CA SER A 135 -51.22 21.74 -24.16
C SER A 135 -49.95 22.32 -24.81
N MET A 136 -49.21 21.68 -25.74
CA MET A 136 -49.31 20.42 -26.52
C MET A 136 -47.91 20.12 -27.13
N GLY A 137 -47.70 18.86 -27.55
CA GLY A 137 -46.71 18.47 -28.57
C GLY A 137 -46.04 17.13 -28.21
N SER A 138 -46.72 16.00 -28.31
CA SER A 138 -46.66 15.08 -29.47
C SER A 138 -45.25 14.90 -30.05
N VAL A 139 -44.69 13.71 -29.89
CA VAL A 139 -44.29 12.77 -30.95
C VAL A 139 -43.33 11.77 -30.32
N ASP A 140 -43.79 10.52 -30.23
CA ASP A 140 -42.93 9.35 -30.07
C ASP A 140 -42.24 9.12 -31.41
N LEU A 141 -40.90 9.17 -31.46
CA LEU A 141 -40.13 8.57 -32.55
C LEU A 141 -38.73 8.21 -32.05
N HIS A 142 -38.56 6.90 -31.88
CA HIS A 142 -37.31 6.14 -31.97
C HIS A 142 -36.20 6.87 -32.74
N GLN A 143 -35.09 7.24 -32.08
CA GLN A 143 -33.87 7.64 -32.79
C GLN A 143 -32.62 7.23 -32.01
N ASP A 144 -32.03 6.16 -32.53
CA ASP A 144 -30.67 5.72 -32.31
C ASP A 144 -29.71 6.79 -32.84
N HIS A 145 -29.08 7.55 -31.94
CA HIS A 145 -27.90 8.36 -32.23
C HIS A 145 -27.13 8.65 -30.94
N ASP A 146 -26.05 7.88 -30.76
CA ASP A 146 -24.69 8.42 -30.64
C ASP A 146 -24.62 9.87 -30.13
N ASN A 147 -24.56 10.06 -28.81
CA ASN A 147 -24.24 11.37 -28.25
C ASN A 147 -23.31 11.27 -27.05
N SER A 148 -22.04 11.10 -27.39
CA SER A 148 -20.87 11.79 -26.83
C SER A 148 -20.77 11.97 -25.33
N CYS A 149 -19.84 11.20 -24.76
CA CYS A 149 -18.99 11.51 -23.62
C CYS A 149 -19.00 12.99 -23.21
N ALA A 150 -19.46 13.26 -21.99
CA ALA A 150 -19.22 14.53 -21.32
C ALA A 150 -17.72 14.63 -20.97
N PHE A 151 -16.93 15.21 -21.88
CA PHE A 151 -15.56 15.60 -21.59
C PHE A 151 -15.57 16.83 -20.68
N LEU A 152 -15.01 16.70 -19.48
CA LEU A 152 -14.74 17.83 -18.59
C LEU A 152 -13.53 18.60 -19.14
N THR A 153 -13.74 19.82 -19.64
CA THR A 153 -12.66 20.73 -20.01
C THR A 153 -11.96 21.24 -18.75
N LEU A 154 -10.75 20.73 -18.47
CA LEU A 154 -9.86 21.31 -17.48
C LEU A 154 -9.41 22.69 -17.97
N GLY A 155 -9.77 23.72 -17.21
CA GLY A 155 -9.32 25.10 -17.45
C GLY A 155 -7.79 25.19 -17.42
N LEU A 156 -7.23 25.72 -18.50
CA LEU A 156 -5.81 26.01 -18.68
C LEU A 156 -5.31 27.15 -17.74
N PRO A 157 -3.98 27.29 -17.56
CA PRO A 157 -3.38 27.97 -16.41
C PRO A 157 -3.37 29.49 -16.56
N PHE A 158 -3.35 30.22 -15.44
CA PHE A 158 -3.05 31.65 -15.46
C PHE A 158 -1.52 31.86 -15.47
N PRO A 159 -1.00 32.81 -16.27
CA PRO A 159 0.42 33.12 -16.42
C PRO A 159 0.93 34.06 -15.32
N ASP A 160 2.25 33.97 -15.08
CA ASP A 160 3.19 34.77 -14.27
C ASP A 160 2.66 35.79 -13.24
#